data_AF-A0AAJ5STI5-F1
#
_entry.id   AF-A0AAJ5STI5-F1
#
_cell.length_a   1.000
_cell.length_b   1.000
_cell.length_c   1.000
_cell.angle_alpha   90.00
_cell.angle_beta   90.00
_cell.angle_gamma   90.00
#
_symmetry.space_group_name_H-M   'P 1'
#
loop_
_entity.id
_entity.type
_entity.pdbx_description
1 polymer ?
#
loop_
_entity_poly.entity_id
_entity_poly.type
_entity_poly.pdbx_seq_one_letter_code
_entity_poly.pdbx_strand_id
1 'polypeptide(L)'
;MCELLQIIRIAGFALCVVAGLTAVLSANSYCKKNGINMNTFEGMFEMYRRVFRFENRRLSILMLSTTYGGAVLMVGVAAITFWGQAQGCDFHINRLAR
;
A
#
# COMPACT_ATOMS: atom_id res chain seq x y z
N MET A 1 3.90 7.05 24.79
CA MET A 1 4.18 5.82 24.02
C MET A 1 2.98 5.44 23.14
N CYS A 2 1.77 5.33 23.70
CA CYS A 2 0.54 5.05 22.91
C CYS A 2 0.22 6.11 21.84
N GLU A 3 0.37 7.41 22.15
CA GLU A 3 0.20 8.51 21.16
C GLU A 3 1.17 8.39 19.97
N LEU A 4 2.43 8.04 20.23
CA LEU A 4 3.44 7.82 19.19
C LEU A 4 3.05 6.63 18.29
N LEU A 5 2.55 5.54 18.89
CA LEU A 5 2.05 4.36 18.18
C LEU A 5 0.84 4.70 17.29
N GLN A 6 -0.06 5.55 17.78
CA GLN A 6 -1.20 6.05 17.03
C GLN A 6 -0.78 6.91 15.84
N ILE A 7 0.19 7.82 16.04
CA ILE A 7 0.77 8.64 14.96
C ILE A 7 1.45 7.76 13.90
N ILE A 8 2.28 6.79 14.32
CA ILE A 8 2.95 5.85 13.41
C ILE A 8 1.93 5.08 12.58
N ARG A 9 0.84 4.62 13.21
CA ARG A 9 -0.23 3.90 12.52
C ARG A 9 -0.93 4.78 11.48
N ILE A 10 -1.34 6.00 11.85
CA ILE A 10 -1.99 6.95 10.92
C ILE A 10 -1.04 7.31 9.77
N ALA A 11 0.22 7.62 10.06
CA ALA A 11 1.23 7.94 9.05
C ALA A 11 1.49 6.76 8.12
N GLY A 12 1.59 5.54 8.66
CA GLY A 12 1.74 4.32 7.87
C GLY A 12 0.55 4.08 6.94
N PHE A 13 -0.68 4.24 7.43
CA PHE A 13 -1.89 4.15 6.60
C PHE A 13 -1.91 5.22 5.51
N ALA A 14 -1.61 6.48 5.84
CA ALA A 14 -1.58 7.57 4.86
C ALA A 14 -0.53 7.30 3.77
N LEU A 15 0.66 6.81 4.14
CA LEU A 15 1.71 6.46 3.19
C LEU A 15 1.30 5.30 2.28
N CYS A 16 0.65 4.26 2.82
CA CYS A 16 0.09 3.17 2.02
C CYS A 16 -0.97 3.65 1.03
N VAL A 17 -1.85 4.57 1.44
CA VAL A 17 -2.88 5.13 0.54
C VAL A 17 -2.25 5.93 -0.59
N VAL A 18 -1.28 6.81 -0.29
CA VAL A 18 -0.58 7.61 -1.31
C VAL A 18 0.20 6.72 -2.28
N ALA A 19 0.94 5.74 -1.76
CA ALA A 19 1.68 4.77 -2.59
C ALA A 19 0.75 3.89 -3.44
N GLY A 20 -0.39 3.47 -2.88
CA GLY A 20 -1.43 2.72 -3.57
C GLY A 20 -2.05 3.50 -4.72
N LEU A 21 -2.45 4.76 -4.47
CA LEU A 21 -3.05 5.62 -5.49
C LEU A 21 -2.07 5.91 -6.62
N THR A 22 -0.82 6.26 -6.31
CA THR A 22 0.22 6.52 -7.32
C THR A 22 0.50 5.27 -8.16
N ALA A 23 0.50 4.08 -7.54
CA ALA A 23 0.64 2.80 -8.24
C ALA A 23 -0.53 2.51 -9.18
N VAL A 24 -1.76 2.65 -8.71
CA VAL A 24 -2.95 2.40 -9.54
C VAL A 24 -3.04 3.40 -10.70
N LEU A 25 -2.77 4.69 -10.46
CA LEU A 25 -2.80 5.71 -11.51
C LEU A 25 -1.71 5.49 -12.56
N SER A 26 -0.49 5.16 -12.14
CA SER A 26 0.61 4.89 -13.08
C SER A 26 0.40 3.58 -13.86
N ALA A 27 -0.10 2.53 -13.20
CA ALA A 27 -0.50 1.27 -13.84
C ALA A 27 -1.61 1.51 -14.86
N ASN A 28 -2.67 2.24 -14.50
CA ASN A 28 -3.76 2.56 -15.43
C ASN A 28 -3.27 3.37 -16.64
N SER A 29 -2.40 4.37 -16.42
CA SER A 29 -1.79 5.14 -17.52
C SER A 29 -0.96 4.25 -18.45
N TYR A 30 -0.18 3.32 -17.89
CA TYR A 30 0.62 2.37 -18.66
C TYR A 30 -0.25 1.36 -19.43
N CYS A 31 -1.28 0.80 -18.79
CA CYS A 31 -2.21 -0.14 -19.41
C CYS A 31 -2.95 0.51 -20.59
N LYS A 32 -3.42 1.76 -20.42
CA LYS A 32 -4.05 2.54 -21.51
C LYS A 32 -3.10 2.75 -22.70
N LYS A 33 -1.82 3.04 -22.45
CA LYS A 33 -0.82 3.23 -23.52
C LYS A 33 -0.50 1.95 -24.30
N ASN A 34 -0.65 0.79 -23.66
CA ASN A 34 -0.31 -0.51 -24.24
C ASN A 34 -1.54 -1.34 -24.66
N GLY A 35 -2.75 -0.77 -24.62
CA GLY A 35 -3.98 -1.47 -24.99
C GLY A 35 -4.40 -2.58 -24.01
N ILE A 36 -3.90 -2.57 -22.77
CA ILE A 36 -4.20 -3.59 -21.77
C ILE A 36 -5.44 -3.18 -20.97
N ASN A 37 -6.42 -4.09 -20.84
CA ASN A 37 -7.61 -3.87 -20.01
C ASN A 37 -7.36 -4.30 -18.56
N MET A 38 -6.96 -3.36 -17.69
CA MET A 38 -6.66 -3.64 -16.28
C MET A 38 -7.90 -4.06 -15.44
N ASN A 39 -9.11 -3.83 -15.93
CA ASN A 39 -10.34 -4.23 -15.23
C ASN A 39 -10.70 -5.71 -15.42
N THR A 40 -9.97 -6.44 -16.28
CA THR A 40 -10.13 -7.89 -16.45
C THR A 40 -8.99 -8.65 -15.77
N PHE A 41 -9.27 -9.88 -15.34
CA PHE A 41 -8.25 -10.75 -14.75
C PHE A 41 -7.07 -10.98 -15.70
N GLU A 42 -7.34 -11.24 -16.98
CA GLU A 42 -6.31 -11.44 -17.99
C GLU A 42 -5.42 -10.21 -18.17
N GLY A 43 -5.99 -9.02 -18.29
CA GLY A 43 -5.20 -7.80 -18.46
C GLY A 43 -4.44 -7.40 -17.19
N MET A 44 -4.98 -7.69 -16.00
CA MET A 44 -4.23 -7.54 -14.75
C MET A 44 -3.03 -8.49 -14.68
N PHE A 45 -3.21 -9.78 -15.05
CA PHE A 45 -2.11 -10.74 -15.12
C PHE A 45 -1.06 -10.35 -16.15
N GLU A 46 -1.48 -9.84 -17.30
CA GLU A 46 -0.58 -9.37 -18.34
C GLU A 46 0.24 -8.17 -17.87
N MET A 47 -0.40 -7.19 -17.21
CA MET A 47 0.30 -6.06 -16.60
C MET A 47 1.32 -6.54 -15.54
N TYR A 48 0.93 -7.44 -14.63
CA TYR A 48 1.86 -8.00 -13.64
C TYR A 48 3.02 -8.75 -14.29
N ARG A 49 2.77 -9.51 -15.36
CA ARG A 49 3.82 -10.20 -16.11
C ARG A 49 4.84 -9.22 -16.67
N ARG A 50 4.41 -8.08 -17.22
CA ARG A 50 5.30 -7.02 -17.72
C ARG A 50 6.06 -6.29 -16.60
N VAL A 51 5.41 -6.10 -15.45
CA VAL A 51 6.04 -5.57 -14.21
C VAL A 51 7.17 -6.50 -13.74
N PHE A 52 6.93 -7.81 -13.65
CA PHE A 52 7.96 -8.78 -13.26
C PHE A 52 9.06 -8.96 -14.31
N ARG A 53 8.74 -8.69 -15.59
CA ARG A 53 9.73 -8.67 -16.68
C ARG A 53 10.56 -7.38 -16.71
N PHE A 54 10.27 -6.41 -15.83
CA PHE A 54 10.95 -5.12 -15.75
C PHE A 54 10.95 -4.31 -17.07
N GLU A 55 9.91 -4.47 -17.90
CA GLU A 55 9.82 -3.82 -19.21
C GLU A 55 9.81 -2.28 -19.09
N ASN A 56 9.15 -1.77 -18.04
CA ASN A 56 9.32 -0.39 -17.59
C ASN A 56 9.83 -0.39 -16.16
N ARG A 57 11.12 -0.09 -15.99
CA ARG A 57 11.81 -0.15 -14.68
C ARG A 57 11.14 0.74 -13.63
N ARG A 58 10.64 1.92 -14.01
CA ARG A 58 9.95 2.85 -13.07
C ARG A 58 8.62 2.29 -12.59
N LEU A 59 7.79 1.82 -13.51
CA LEU A 59 6.49 1.19 -13.18
C LEU A 59 6.70 -0.05 -12.33
N SER A 60 7.70 -0.87 -12.69
CA SER A 60 7.96 -2.14 -12.04
C SER A 60 8.44 -1.95 -10.61
N ILE A 61 9.41 -1.05 -10.40
CA ILE A 61 9.87 -0.69 -9.05
C ILE A 61 8.70 -0.15 -8.22
N LEU A 62 7.90 0.75 -8.79
CA LEU A 62 6.78 1.37 -8.08
C LEU A 62 5.75 0.32 -7.66
N MET A 63 5.27 -0.52 -8.59
CA MET A 63 4.30 -1.59 -8.29
C MET A 63 4.85 -2.61 -7.29
N LEU A 64 6.09 -3.06 -7.45
CA LEU A 64 6.70 -4.00 -6.51
C LEU A 64 6.89 -3.38 -5.13
N SER A 65 7.38 -2.14 -5.05
CA SER A 65 7.55 -1.43 -3.78
C SER A 65 6.23 -1.18 -3.08
N THR A 66 5.16 -0.86 -3.81
CA THR A 66 3.85 -0.61 -3.23
C THR A 66 3.22 -1.92 -2.75
N THR A 67 3.28 -3.00 -3.54
CA THR A 67 2.68 -4.29 -3.16
C THR A 67 3.43 -4.93 -1.99
N TYR A 68 4.76 -5.08 -2.10
CA TYR A 68 5.54 -5.74 -1.05
C TYR A 68 5.85 -4.82 0.11
N GLY A 69 6.21 -3.57 -0.16
CA GLY A 69 6.44 -2.57 0.91
C GLY A 69 5.16 -2.26 1.68
N GLY A 70 4.02 -2.17 0.99
CA GLY A 70 2.71 -2.04 1.63
C GLY A 70 2.36 -3.25 2.51
N ALA A 71 2.61 -4.47 2.04
CA ALA A 71 2.40 -5.67 2.84
C ALA A 71 3.28 -5.68 4.11
N VAL A 72 4.56 -5.35 3.99
CA VAL A 72 5.49 -5.26 5.13
C VAL A 72 5.04 -4.18 6.12
N LEU A 73 4.64 -3.00 5.63
CA LEU A 73 4.12 -1.93 6.47
C LEU A 73 2.86 -2.34 7.22
N MET A 74 1.91 -3.01 6.56
CA MET A 74 0.68 -3.48 7.20
C MET A 74 0.96 -4.52 8.29
N VAL A 75 1.87 -5.46 8.04
CA VAL A 75 2.30 -6.45 9.04
C VAL A 75 3.01 -5.76 10.21
N GLY A 76 3.90 -4.80 9.93
CA GLY A 76 4.60 -4.03 10.95
C GLY A 76 3.62 -3.23 11.83
N VAL A 77 2.67 -2.52 11.22
CA VAL A 77 1.63 -1.78 11.94
C VAL A 77 0.76 -2.73 12.78
N ALA A 78 0.38 -3.90 12.26
CA ALA A 78 -0.37 -4.89 13.01
C ALA A 78 0.42 -5.39 14.23
N ALA A 79 1.68 -5.78 14.05
CA ALA A 79 2.54 -6.25 15.14
C ALA A 79 2.70 -5.18 16.24
N ILE A 80 2.94 -3.94 15.84
CA ILE A 80 3.05 -2.79 16.74
C ILE A 80 1.73 -2.53 17.48
N THR A 81 0.59 -2.71 16.80
CA THR A 81 -0.73 -2.54 17.41
C THR A 81 -1.00 -3.61 18.46
N PHE A 82 -0.75 -4.90 18.14
CA PHE A 82 -0.89 -6.00 19.09
C PHE A 82 0.04 -5.84 20.30
N TRP A 83 1.28 -5.41 20.05
CA TRP A 83 2.24 -5.12 21.12
C TRP A 83 1.76 -3.99 22.03
N GLY A 84 1.25 -2.90 21.46
CA GLY A 84 0.69 -1.79 22.23
C GLY A 84 -0.53 -2.21 23.05
N GLN A 85 -1.42 -3.02 22.49
CA GLN A 85 -2.58 -3.56 23.22
C GLN A 85 -2.16 -4.47 24.38
N ALA A 86 -1.14 -5.31 24.20
CA ALA A 86 -0.61 -6.16 25.26
C ALA A 86 -0.02 -5.35 26.44
N GLN A 87 0.47 -4.13 26.18
CA GLN A 87 0.96 -3.20 27.21
C GLN A 87 -0.15 -2.31 27.83
N GLY A 88 -1.42 -2.50 27.44
CA GLY A 88 -2.55 -1.73 27.96
C GLY A 88 -2.81 -0.40 27.25
N CYS A 89 -2.24 -0.16 26.06
CA CYS A 89 -2.62 0.99 25.23
C CYS A 89 -4.01 0.77 24.61
N ASP A 90 -4.96 1.67 24.89
CA ASP A 90 -6.26 1.71 24.22
C ASP A 90 -6.19 2.64 23.00
N PHE A 91 -6.27 2.06 21.81
CA PHE A 91 -6.26 2.80 20.55
C PHE A 91 -7.69 3.22 20.16
N HIS A 92 -8.21 4.25 20.81
CA HIS A 92 -9.50 4.82 20.45
C HIS A 92 -9.44 5.59 19.12
N ILE A 93 -10.09 5.05 18.09
CA ILE A 93 -10.23 5.68 16.76
C ILE A 93 -11.16 6.93 16.80
N ASN A 94 -11.96 7.09 17.86
CA ASN A 94 -13.08 8.04 17.91
C ASN A 94 -12.78 9.44 18.47
N ARG A 95 -11.55 9.76 18.89
CA ARG A 95 -11.27 11.07 19.53
C ARG A 95 -11.00 12.22 18.56
N LEU A 96 -10.84 11.96 17.27
CA LEU A 96 -10.64 12.98 16.23
C LEU A 96 -11.97 13.51 15.61
N ALA A 97 -13.12 13.02 16.09
CA ALA A 97 -14.44 13.37 15.55
C ALA A 97 -15.31 14.20 16.51
N ARG A 98 -14.73 14.87 17.53
CA ARG A 98 -15.44 15.79 18.40
C ARG A 98 -14.71 17.11 18.53
#